data_AF-A0A2N2GQ04-F1
#
_entry.id   AF-A0A2N2GQ04-F1
#
_cell.length_a   1.000
_cell.length_b   1.000
_cell.length_c   1.000
_cell.angle_alpha   90.00
_cell.angle_beta   90.00
_cell.angle_gamma   90.00
#
_symmetry.space_group_name_H-M   'P 1'
#
loop_
_entity.id
_entity.type
_entity.pdbx_description
1 polymer ?
#
loop_
_entity_poly.entity_id
_entity_poly.type
_entity_poly.pdbx_seq_one_letter_code
_entity_poly.pdbx_strand_id
1 'polypeptide(L)'
;MKKYSLVKRTIMALSFLAIIIAGSSTFGTGCSAGSSPNLDTGFDGSWTGEVNSSVVNLNLQQTGKSTLTYETPRSCVLTVKFLKNDGDNGREYSITESTGGFCDKLLLGKLSLRKQGDNILSCELTSLADKSPTKISEKGTLRRPGK
;
A
#
# COMPACT_ATOMS: atom_id res chain seq x y z
N MET A 1 -58.28 36.70 -22.99
CA MET A 1 -57.17 35.91 -22.43
C MET A 1 -57.06 34.59 -23.20
N LYS A 2 -55.86 34.30 -23.73
CA LYS A 2 -55.24 33.04 -24.24
C LYS A 2 -56.19 31.92 -24.68
N LYS A 3 -56.56 31.75 -25.97
CA LYS A 3 -55.84 31.19 -27.14
C LYS A 3 -55.19 29.81 -26.90
N TYR A 4 -55.87 28.78 -27.43
CA TYR A 4 -55.40 27.40 -27.64
C TYR A 4 -54.20 27.37 -28.59
N SER A 5 -53.19 26.54 -28.28
CA SER A 5 -52.26 26.04 -29.30
C SER A 5 -51.64 24.73 -28.83
N LEU A 6 -52.13 23.63 -29.41
CA LEU A 6 -51.56 22.29 -29.33
C LEU A 6 -50.63 22.16 -30.54
N VAL A 7 -49.32 22.36 -30.35
CA VAL A 7 -48.36 22.35 -31.46
C VAL A 7 -47.89 20.92 -31.73
N LYS A 8 -48.13 20.54 -32.98
CA LYS A 8 -47.75 19.33 -33.72
C LYS A 8 -46.30 18.89 -33.50
N ARG A 9 -46.13 17.57 -33.41
CA ARG A 9 -44.88 16.82 -33.63
C ARG A 9 -44.35 17.11 -35.03
N THR A 10 -43.07 17.46 -35.12
CA THR A 10 -42.33 17.47 -36.39
C THR A 10 -41.10 16.60 -36.23
N ILE A 11 -41.11 15.48 -36.95
CA ILE A 11 -40.02 14.52 -37.10
C ILE A 11 -38.97 15.18 -38.00
N MET A 12 -37.75 15.39 -37.50
CA MET A 12 -36.61 15.72 -38.37
C MET A 12 -35.87 14.42 -38.68
N ALA A 13 -36.01 13.98 -39.93
CA ALA A 13 -35.11 13.04 -40.57
C ALA A 13 -33.80 13.76 -40.90
N LEU A 14 -32.67 13.19 -40.49
CA LEU A 14 -31.35 13.57 -40.97
C LEU A 14 -30.67 12.33 -41.55
N SER A 15 -30.76 12.24 -42.86
CA SER A 15 -29.99 11.34 -43.72
C SER A 15 -28.54 11.82 -43.73
N PHE A 16 -27.60 10.97 -43.30
CA PHE A 16 -26.19 11.13 -43.65
C PHE A 16 -25.64 9.82 -44.21
N LEU A 17 -25.46 9.88 -45.54
CA LEU A 17 -24.45 9.29 -46.40
C LEU A 17 -23.56 8.17 -45.81
N ALA A 18 -23.57 7.03 -46.51
CA ALA A 18 -22.65 5.92 -46.33
C ALA A 18 -21.21 6.30 -46.72
N ILE A 19 -20.25 5.92 -45.88
CA ILE A 19 -18.84 5.80 -46.25
C ILE A 19 -18.45 4.33 -46.02
N ILE A 20 -18.23 3.60 -47.11
CA ILE A 20 -17.61 2.28 -47.12
C ILE A 20 -16.09 2.53 -47.09
N ILE A 21 -15.43 2.21 -45.97
CA ILE A 21 -13.98 2.00 -45.95
C ILE A 21 -13.77 0.53 -45.57
N ALA A 22 -13.42 -0.27 -46.58
CA ALA A 22 -12.74 -1.53 -46.37
C ALA A 22 -11.34 -1.22 -45.83
N GLY A 23 -11.09 -1.61 -44.58
CA GLY A 23 -9.82 -1.45 -43.91
C GLY A 23 -9.66 -2.51 -42.84
N SER A 24 -9.00 -3.60 -43.20
CA SER A 24 -8.59 -4.66 -42.29
C SER A 24 -7.66 -4.09 -41.23
N SER A 25 -8.15 -3.91 -40.02
CA SER A 25 -7.27 -3.77 -38.86
C SER A 25 -7.98 -4.38 -37.67
N THR A 26 -7.55 -5.60 -37.36
CA THR A 26 -7.71 -6.26 -36.07
C THR A 26 -7.82 -5.24 -34.95
N PHE A 27 -8.98 -5.18 -34.31
CA PHE A 27 -9.12 -4.61 -32.98
C PHE A 27 -8.28 -5.49 -32.05
N GLY A 28 -6.96 -5.25 -32.05
CA GLY A 28 -6.12 -5.60 -30.93
C GLY A 28 -6.69 -4.82 -29.76
N THR A 29 -7.44 -5.49 -28.91
CA THR A 29 -7.73 -5.07 -27.56
C THR A 29 -6.37 -4.90 -26.88
N GLY A 30 -5.78 -3.72 -27.05
CA GLY A 30 -4.66 -3.28 -26.24
C GLY A 30 -5.23 -3.17 -24.83
N CYS A 31 -5.07 -4.22 -24.04
CA CYS A 31 -5.14 -4.13 -22.61
C CYS A 31 -4.11 -3.05 -22.23
N SER A 32 -4.58 -1.83 -22.02
CA SER A 32 -3.84 -0.88 -21.20
C SER A 32 -3.70 -1.55 -19.85
N ALA A 33 -2.56 -2.22 -19.64
CA ALA A 33 -2.13 -2.63 -18.33
C ALA A 33 -2.13 -1.33 -17.52
N GLY A 34 -3.16 -1.15 -16.69
CA GLY A 34 -3.24 -0.01 -15.80
C GLY A 34 -1.93 0.05 -15.06
N SER A 35 -1.20 1.16 -15.23
CA SER A 35 0.05 1.39 -14.51
C SER A 35 -0.23 1.07 -13.05
N SER A 36 0.43 0.03 -12.52
CA SER A 36 0.42 -0.18 -11.08
C SER A 36 0.81 1.15 -10.42
N PRO A 37 0.14 1.57 -9.33
CA PRO A 37 0.52 2.80 -8.65
C PRO A 37 2.04 2.80 -8.49
N ASN A 38 2.68 3.91 -8.84
CA ASN A 38 4.14 4.04 -8.76
C ASN A 38 4.53 3.93 -7.29
N LEU A 39 4.77 2.71 -6.84
CA LEU A 39 5.01 2.36 -5.44
C LEU A 39 6.42 2.82 -5.13
N ASP A 40 6.55 3.84 -4.29
CA ASP A 40 7.83 4.34 -3.78
C ASP A 40 8.70 3.19 -3.24
N THR A 41 9.74 2.83 -3.99
CA THR A 41 10.70 1.75 -3.69
C THR A 41 11.70 2.16 -2.61
N GLY A 42 11.65 3.39 -2.11
CA GLY A 42 12.61 3.90 -1.14
C GLY A 42 12.61 3.16 0.21
N PHE A 43 11.54 2.43 0.51
CA PHE A 43 11.45 1.56 1.68
C PHE A 43 12.06 0.17 1.46
N ASP A 44 12.28 -0.26 0.22
CA ASP A 44 12.62 -1.65 -0.05
C ASP A 44 14.08 -1.97 0.33
N GLY A 45 14.28 -3.22 0.74
CA GLY A 45 15.57 -3.75 1.17
C GLY A 45 15.70 -3.93 2.68
N SER A 46 16.94 -4.06 3.14
CA SER A 46 17.26 -4.33 4.53
C SER A 46 17.51 -3.06 5.33
N TRP A 47 17.03 -3.06 6.57
CA TRP A 47 17.15 -2.00 7.55
C TRP A 47 17.51 -2.60 8.90
N THR A 48 18.44 -1.99 9.62
CA THR A 48 18.87 -2.46 10.93
C THR A 48 18.82 -1.30 11.91
N GLY A 49 18.41 -1.57 13.15
CA GLY A 49 18.43 -0.56 14.18
C GLY A 49 18.03 -1.12 15.53
N GLU A 50 17.60 -0.21 16.39
CA GLU A 50 17.27 -0.54 17.76
C GLU A 50 15.85 -0.07 18.06
N VAL A 51 15.05 -0.98 18.60
CA VAL A 51 13.70 -0.73 19.07
C VAL A 51 13.64 -1.19 20.52
N ASN A 52 13.36 -0.26 21.43
CA ASN A 52 13.29 -0.56 22.87
C ASN A 52 14.49 -1.37 23.41
N SER A 53 15.70 -0.94 23.07
CA SER A 53 16.98 -1.59 23.43
C SER A 53 17.27 -2.96 22.79
N SER A 54 16.43 -3.42 21.86
CA SER A 54 16.63 -4.67 21.12
C SER A 54 17.09 -4.39 19.70
N VAL A 55 18.08 -5.15 19.23
CA VAL A 55 18.51 -5.07 17.82
C VAL A 55 17.47 -5.71 16.92
N VAL A 56 17.05 -4.95 15.92
CA VAL A 56 16.01 -5.33 14.98
C VAL A 56 16.53 -5.26 13.55
N ASN A 57 16.25 -6.31 12.78
CA ASN A 57 16.49 -6.36 11.35
C ASN A 57 15.17 -6.44 10.60
N LEU A 58 14.92 -5.48 9.74
CA LEU A 58 13.71 -5.36 8.94
C LEU A 58 14.06 -5.53 7.47
N ASN A 59 13.46 -6.52 6.82
CA ASN A 59 13.58 -6.74 5.38
C ASN A 59 12.24 -6.44 4.72
N LEU A 60 12.20 -5.38 3.92
CA LEU A 60 10.99 -4.88 3.27
C LEU A 60 10.99 -5.26 1.79
N GLN A 61 9.87 -5.86 1.38
CA GLN A 61 9.59 -6.18 -0.01
C GLN A 61 8.38 -5.37 -0.48
N GLN A 62 8.46 -4.86 -1.71
CA GLN A 62 7.38 -4.12 -2.37
C GLN A 62 6.14 -4.99 -2.57
N THR A 63 6.37 -6.25 -2.92
CA THR A 63 5.36 -7.28 -3.13
C THR A 63 5.77 -8.54 -2.36
N GLY A 64 4.81 -9.24 -1.78
CA GLY A 64 5.08 -10.43 -0.97
C GLY A 64 5.21 -10.17 0.52
N LYS A 65 5.99 -11.01 1.20
CA LYS A 65 6.14 -11.02 2.66
C LYS A 65 7.39 -10.23 3.06
N SER A 66 7.21 -9.24 3.92
CA SER A 66 8.30 -8.56 4.61
C SER A 66 8.58 -9.26 5.94
N THR A 67 9.79 -9.15 6.47
CA THR A 67 10.16 -9.82 7.74
C THR A 67 10.79 -8.86 8.71
N LEU A 68 10.40 -8.97 9.97
CA LEU A 68 10.94 -8.22 11.11
C LEU A 68 11.58 -9.22 12.06
N THR A 69 12.88 -9.13 12.29
CA THR A 69 13.63 -10.03 13.16
C THR A 69 14.07 -9.28 14.40
N TYR A 70 13.65 -9.77 15.57
CA TYR A 70 14.15 -9.33 16.87
C TYR A 70 15.17 -10.36 17.33
N GLU A 71 16.43 -9.97 17.53
CA GLU A 71 17.48 -10.83 18.12
C GLU A 71 17.38 -12.31 17.71
N THR A 72 18.08 -12.70 16.63
CA THR A 72 18.07 -14.04 16.04
C THR A 72 17.95 -15.16 17.10
N PRO A 73 17.02 -16.12 16.99
CA PRO A 73 16.28 -16.54 15.79
C PRO A 73 14.82 -16.05 15.69
N ARG A 74 14.39 -15.03 16.45
CA ARG A 74 12.96 -14.68 16.57
C ARG A 74 12.51 -13.73 15.45
N SER A 75 11.46 -14.07 14.71
CA SER A 75 10.97 -13.28 13.58
C SER A 75 9.45 -13.12 13.53
N CYS A 76 8.99 -11.98 13.02
CA CYS A 76 7.61 -11.67 12.71
C CYS A 76 7.48 -11.52 11.19
N VAL A 77 6.44 -12.14 10.62
CA VAL A 77 6.11 -11.93 9.20
C VAL A 77 5.16 -10.75 9.10
N LEU A 78 5.55 -9.81 8.27
CA LEU A 78 4.82 -8.60 7.98
C LEU A 78 4.13 -8.76 6.63
N THR A 79 2.81 -8.55 6.61
CA THR A 79 2.07 -8.41 5.37
C THR A 79 1.85 -6.93 5.14
N VAL A 80 2.25 -6.46 3.95
CA VAL A 80 2.02 -5.07 3.56
C VAL A 80 0.52 -4.85 3.50
N LYS A 81 0.02 -3.94 4.35
CA LYS A 81 -1.36 -3.48 4.27
C LYS A 81 -1.29 -2.00 4.04
N PHE A 82 -1.40 -1.60 2.77
CA PHE A 82 -1.44 -0.20 2.35
C PHE A 82 -2.67 0.47 2.96
N LEU A 83 -2.56 0.93 4.20
CA LEU A 83 -3.72 1.38 4.98
C LEU A 83 -4.02 2.87 4.84
N LYS A 84 -3.08 3.67 4.35
CA LYS A 84 -3.33 5.04 3.91
C LYS A 84 -2.03 5.61 3.36
N ASN A 85 -2.11 6.31 2.23
CA ASN A 85 -1.06 7.23 1.82
C ASN A 85 -1.13 8.44 2.77
N ASP A 86 -0.18 8.53 3.70
CA ASP A 86 0.14 9.76 4.42
C ASP A 86 1.10 10.65 3.56
N GLY A 87 1.08 10.45 2.24
CA GLY A 87 2.10 10.88 1.27
C GLY A 87 3.22 9.84 1.08
N ASP A 88 4.22 10.17 0.26
CA ASP A 88 5.35 9.29 -0.11
C ASP A 88 6.35 9.00 1.04
N ASN A 89 6.06 9.51 2.24
CA ASN A 89 7.00 9.47 3.37
C ASN A 89 6.64 8.46 4.44
N GLY A 90 5.51 7.75 4.35
CA GLY A 90 5.05 6.82 5.38
C GLY A 90 4.45 5.54 4.82
N ARG A 91 4.70 4.40 5.49
CA ARG A 91 4.15 3.09 5.12
C ARG A 91 3.73 2.31 6.36
N GLU A 92 2.56 1.68 6.32
CA GLU A 92 2.06 0.82 7.39
C GLU A 92 2.04 -0.65 6.95
N TYR A 93 2.38 -1.54 7.88
CA TYR A 93 2.39 -2.99 7.71
C TYR A 93 1.55 -3.62 8.82
N SER A 94 0.80 -4.67 8.48
CA SER A 94 0.11 -5.50 9.47
C SER A 94 0.97 -6.70 9.83
N ILE A 95 0.96 -7.08 11.10
CA ILE A 95 1.72 -8.23 11.60
C ILE A 95 0.77 -9.43 11.62
N THR A 96 0.98 -10.35 10.67
CA THR A 96 0.01 -11.43 10.39
C THR A 96 0.48 -12.80 10.86
N GLU A 97 1.79 -13.02 10.96
CA GLU A 97 2.34 -14.30 11.42
C GLU A 97 3.54 -14.05 12.35
N SER A 98 3.78 -15.00 13.26
CA SER A 98 4.91 -14.96 14.20
C SER A 98 5.57 -16.32 14.29
N THR A 99 6.89 -16.34 14.49
CA THR A 99 7.66 -17.54 14.85
C THR A 99 7.95 -17.63 16.35
N GLY A 100 7.19 -16.91 17.20
CA GLY A 100 7.31 -16.95 18.64
C GLY A 100 8.00 -15.73 19.28
N GLY A 101 7.86 -15.61 20.61
CA GLY A 101 8.62 -14.66 21.45
C GLY A 101 7.97 -13.28 21.53
N PHE A 102 8.74 -12.21 21.34
CA PHE A 102 8.18 -10.85 21.38
C PHE A 102 7.15 -10.62 20.27
N CYS A 103 7.36 -11.24 19.11
CA CYS A 103 6.46 -11.17 17.96
C CYS A 103 5.05 -11.69 18.26
N ASP A 104 4.87 -12.63 19.20
CA ASP A 104 3.54 -13.12 19.60
C ASP A 104 2.69 -12.00 20.22
N LYS A 105 3.36 -11.07 20.92
CA LYS A 105 2.70 -9.91 21.54
C LYS A 105 2.31 -8.84 20.52
N LEU A 106 2.97 -8.86 19.37
CA LEU A 106 2.75 -7.93 18.27
C LEU A 106 1.77 -8.47 17.21
N LEU A 107 1.35 -9.74 17.32
CA LEU A 107 0.40 -10.33 16.39
C LEU A 107 -0.90 -9.53 16.35
N LEU A 108 -1.48 -9.36 15.15
CA LEU A 108 -2.62 -8.47 14.89
C LEU A 108 -2.32 -6.97 15.11
N GLY A 109 -1.08 -6.63 15.46
CA GLY A 109 -0.57 -5.29 15.54
C GLY A 109 -0.18 -4.70 14.18
N LYS A 110 0.49 -3.55 14.24
CA LYS A 110 0.93 -2.76 13.10
C LYS A 110 2.35 -2.25 13.28
N LEU A 111 3.08 -2.18 12.18
CA LEU A 111 4.35 -1.47 12.06
C LEU A 111 4.14 -0.25 11.16
N SER A 112 4.35 0.94 11.71
CA SER A 112 4.35 2.20 10.97
C SER A 112 5.79 2.64 10.73
N LEU A 113 6.13 2.92 9.48
CA LEU A 113 7.44 3.41 9.06
C LEU A 113 7.31 4.81 8.48
N ARG A 114 8.27 5.66 8.77
CA ARG A 114 8.36 7.01 8.19
C ARG A 114 9.79 7.34 7.81
N LYS A 115 9.99 7.86 6.61
CA LYS A 115 11.30 8.33 6.14
C LYS A 115 11.72 9.56 6.94
N GLN A 116 12.95 9.53 7.44
CA GLN A 116 13.65 10.67 8.04
C GLN A 116 14.81 11.14 7.16
N GLY A 117 15.13 10.38 6.10
CA GLY A 117 16.15 10.64 5.08
C GLY A 117 16.35 9.37 4.23
N ASP A 118 17.24 9.42 3.24
CA ASP A 118 17.41 8.32 2.28
C ASP A 118 17.85 6.98 2.90
N ASN A 119 18.52 7.06 4.05
CA ASN A 119 19.07 5.90 4.76
C ASN A 119 18.57 5.79 6.21
N ILE A 120 17.51 6.52 6.59
CA ILE A 120 16.98 6.52 7.95
C ILE A 120 15.45 6.41 7.93
N LEU A 121 14.94 5.42 8.66
CA LEU A 121 13.51 5.26 8.94
C LEU A 121 13.26 5.40 10.43
N SER A 122 12.26 6.17 10.82
CA SER A 122 11.63 6.03 12.13
C SER A 122 10.58 4.93 12.05
N CYS A 123 10.52 4.07 13.06
CA CYS A 123 9.52 3.01 13.15
C CYS A 123 8.72 3.10 14.45
N GLU A 124 7.45 2.74 14.38
CA GLU A 124 6.57 2.53 15.54
C GLU A 124 5.84 1.20 15.41
N LEU A 125 5.98 0.36 16.42
CA LEU A 125 5.31 -0.94 16.53
C LEU A 125 4.19 -0.83 17.55
N THR A 126 2.98 -1.17 17.12
CA THR A 126 1.80 -1.13 17.98
C THR A 126 1.11 -2.48 18.01
N SER A 127 0.67 -2.92 19.18
CA SER A 127 -0.21 -4.09 19.31
C SER A 127 -1.66 -3.62 19.47
N LEU A 128 -2.57 -4.16 18.65
CA LEU A 128 -4.01 -4.00 18.83
C LEU A 128 -4.45 -5.07 19.83
N ALA A 129 -4.27 -4.77 21.10
CA ALA A 129 -4.73 -5.63 22.17
C ALA A 129 -6.26 -5.53 22.28
N ASP A 130 -6.99 -6.44 21.65
CA ASP A 130 -8.42 -6.58 21.93
C ASP A 130 -8.67 -7.17 23.34
N LYS A 131 -7.65 -7.75 23.98
CA LYS A 131 -7.77 -8.44 25.30
C LYS A 131 -6.56 -8.35 26.25
N SER A 132 -5.49 -7.61 25.92
CA SER A 132 -4.37 -7.41 26.86
C SER A 132 -4.44 -6.00 27.48
N PRO A 133 -4.22 -5.85 28.81
CA PRO A 133 -4.35 -4.56 29.49
C PRO A 133 -3.24 -3.55 29.15
N THR A 134 -2.28 -3.92 28.30
CA THR A 134 -1.09 -3.11 28.03
C THR A 134 -0.93 -2.94 26.53
N LYS A 135 -1.39 -1.80 26.02
CA LYS A 135 -1.10 -1.34 24.67
C LYS A 135 0.43 -1.23 24.51
N ILE A 136 1.00 -2.08 23.67
CA ILE A 136 2.42 -2.00 23.32
C ILE A 136 2.56 -0.93 22.25
N SER A 137 3.44 0.06 22.48
CA SER A 137 3.90 1.04 21.50
C SER A 137 5.42 1.16 21.68
N GLU A 138 6.17 0.61 20.74
CA GLU A 138 7.63 0.72 20.72
C GLU A 138 8.09 1.57 19.56
N LYS A 139 9.02 2.47 19.83
CA LYS A 139 9.58 3.37 18.82
C LYS A 139 11.06 3.08 18.64
N GLY A 140 11.54 3.26 17.42
CA GLY A 140 12.93 3.06 17.09
C GLY A 140 13.34 3.79 15.82
N THR A 141 14.63 3.69 15.52
CA THR A 141 15.22 4.21 14.30
C THR A 141 15.98 3.09 13.61
N LEU A 142 15.73 2.92 12.32
CA LEU A 142 16.36 1.92 11.47
C LEU A 142 17.20 2.62 10.41
N ARG A 143 18.35 2.03 10.07
CA ARG A 143 19.29 2.53 9.07
C ARG A 143 19.59 1.46 8.02
N ARG A 144 19.96 1.86 6.81
CA ARG A 144 20.47 0.90 5.82
C ARG A 144 21.80 0.31 6.33
N PRO A 145 22.00 -1.02 6.27
CA PRO A 145 23.29 -1.62 6.59
C PRO A 145 24.41 -1.07 5.70
N GLY A 146 25.55 -0.71 6.29
CA GLY A 146 26.75 -0.29 5.56
C GLY A 146 26.74 1.12 4.96
N LYS A 147 25.85 1.99 5.43
CA LYS A 147 25.78 3.43 5.10
C LYS A 147 25.98 4.25 6.36
#